data_AF-A0A7Y8J9F3-F1
#
_entry.id   AF-A0A7Y8J9F3-F1
#
_cell.length_a   1.000
_cell.length_b   1.000
_cell.length_c   1.000
_cell.angle_alpha   90.00
_cell.angle_beta   90.00
_cell.angle_gamma   90.00
#
_symmetry.space_group_name_H-M   'P 1'
#
loop_
_entity.id
_entity.type
_entity.pdbx_description
1 polymer ?
#
loop_
_entity_poly.entity_id
_entity_poly.type
_entity_poly.pdbx_seq_one_letter_code
_entity_poly.pdbx_strand_id
1 'polypeptide(L)'
;MLSDKIKICISFTVLLFVLGGCKKPYEPPPHNLFENEQLVLKTAKELVGENVSFTSAGYFESDSLKSIVAGVEVSEKNDWGIKFYLISWMEGEFKIKYQTELLNGSFVQCLVNKIKFSDFDTELIYYNSKNYFLGNASGDIYSHVIDLKKLKVYSAHLSVISEGRVSLDLSQNIDDPMIKNFFISYFRRDYPNLRLVEKAI
;
A
#
# COMPACT_ATOMS: atom_id res chain seq x y z
N MET A 1 23.20 58.57 -15.37
CA MET A 1 22.24 58.08 -14.36
C MET A 1 21.16 57.30 -15.10
N LEU A 2 21.17 55.96 -15.01
CA LEU A 2 20.10 55.14 -15.60
C LEU A 2 18.80 55.43 -14.84
N SER A 3 17.76 55.84 -15.56
CA SER A 3 16.41 56.09 -15.03
C SER A 3 15.94 54.94 -14.15
N ASP A 4 15.39 55.22 -12.98
CA ASP A 4 14.95 54.21 -12.00
C ASP A 4 13.91 53.23 -12.59
N LYS A 5 13.18 53.64 -13.64
CA LYS A 5 12.26 52.78 -14.40
C LYS A 5 12.99 51.64 -15.14
N ILE A 6 14.21 51.89 -15.61
CA ILE A 6 15.02 50.89 -16.34
C ILE A 6 15.61 49.87 -15.36
N LYS A 7 16.01 50.29 -14.15
CA LYS A 7 16.50 49.38 -13.10
C LYS A 7 15.41 48.42 -12.61
N ILE A 8 14.17 48.89 -12.50
CA ILE A 8 13.02 48.05 -12.11
C ILE A 8 12.72 47.00 -13.18
N CYS A 9 12.71 47.38 -14.46
CA CYS A 9 12.51 46.40 -15.55
C CYS A 9 13.62 45.34 -15.59
N ILE A 10 14.89 45.73 -15.42
CA ILE A 10 16.01 44.78 -15.42
C ILE A 10 15.92 43.83 -14.21
N SER A 11 15.59 44.36 -13.02
CA SER A 11 15.38 43.54 -11.81
C SER A 11 14.25 42.51 -11.98
N PHE A 12 13.14 42.91 -12.61
CA PHE A 12 12.02 42.01 -12.86
C PHE A 12 12.34 40.92 -13.89
N THR A 13 13.18 41.25 -14.89
CA THR A 13 13.59 40.30 -15.93
C THR A 13 14.57 39.27 -15.38
N VAL A 14 15.50 39.68 -14.51
CA VAL A 14 16.42 38.75 -13.83
C VAL A 14 15.67 37.82 -12.89
N LEU A 15 14.62 38.30 -12.20
CA LEU A 15 13.78 37.47 -11.33
C LEU A 15 13.00 36.39 -12.10
N LEU A 16 12.56 36.69 -13.32
CA LEU A 16 11.90 35.73 -14.22
C LEU A 16 12.84 34.63 -14.73
N PHE A 17 14.13 34.92 -14.91
CA PHE A 17 15.13 33.92 -15.32
C PHE A 17 15.56 32.97 -14.19
N VAL A 18 15.47 33.39 -12.92
CA VAL A 18 15.82 32.53 -11.77
C VAL A 18 14.70 31.54 -11.42
N LEU A 19 13.44 31.84 -11.79
CA LEU A 19 12.30 30.94 -11.57
C LEU A 19 12.13 29.87 -12.65
N GLY A 20 12.88 29.95 -13.75
CA GLY A 20 12.94 28.95 -14.82
C GLY A 20 13.76 27.72 -14.45
N GLY A 21 13.62 27.22 -13.21
CA GLY A 21 14.33 26.04 -12.72
C GLY A 21 14.22 24.91 -13.74
N CYS A 22 15.37 24.48 -14.26
CA CYS A 22 15.48 23.35 -15.18
C CYS A 22 14.81 22.13 -14.55
N LYS A 23 13.57 21.85 -14.93
CA LYS A 23 12.97 20.54 -14.71
C LYS A 23 13.81 19.58 -15.53
N LYS A 24 14.51 18.66 -14.85
CA LYS A 24 15.21 17.56 -15.53
C LYS A 24 14.20 16.90 -16.49
N PRO A 25 14.59 16.59 -17.74
CA PRO A 25 13.72 15.86 -18.64
C PRO A 25 13.33 14.54 -17.98
N TYR A 26 12.08 14.13 -18.13
CA TYR A 26 11.59 12.86 -17.61
C TYR A 26 12.38 11.72 -18.27
N GLU A 27 13.14 10.98 -17.47
CA GLU A 27 13.79 9.75 -17.88
C GLU A 27 12.82 8.59 -17.58
N PRO A 28 12.50 7.72 -18.55
CA PRO A 28 11.65 6.56 -18.29
C PRO A 28 12.41 5.49 -17.47
N PRO A 29 11.69 4.65 -16.71
CA PRO A 29 12.30 3.52 -16.02
C PRO A 29 12.92 2.51 -17.02
N PRO A 30 13.85 1.65 -16.57
CA PRO A 30 14.46 0.63 -17.42
C PRO A 30 13.39 -0.22 -18.14
N HIS A 31 13.55 -0.34 -19.47
CA HIS A 31 12.63 -1.10 -20.31
C HIS A 31 12.65 -2.57 -19.90
N ASN A 32 11.49 -3.12 -19.50
CA ASN A 32 11.23 -4.48 -18.97
C ASN A 32 11.24 -4.69 -17.45
N LEU A 33 11.54 -3.67 -16.64
CA LEU A 33 11.70 -3.85 -15.19
C LEU A 33 10.45 -4.45 -14.55
N PHE A 34 9.27 -3.93 -14.89
CA PHE A 34 8.01 -4.34 -14.28
C PHE A 34 7.50 -5.70 -14.76
N GLU A 35 8.07 -6.21 -15.85
CA GLU A 35 7.75 -7.49 -16.46
C GLU A 35 8.65 -8.62 -15.92
N ASN A 36 9.74 -8.27 -15.22
CA ASN A 36 10.67 -9.20 -14.63
C ASN A 36 10.60 -9.18 -13.11
N GLU A 37 9.96 -10.20 -12.53
CA GLU A 37 9.79 -10.34 -11.08
C GLU A 37 11.11 -10.34 -10.30
N GLN A 38 12.20 -10.85 -10.87
CA GLN A 38 13.52 -10.83 -10.21
C GLN A 38 14.09 -9.41 -10.14
N LEU A 39 13.87 -8.59 -11.17
CA LEU A 39 14.29 -7.18 -11.16
C LEU A 39 13.43 -6.38 -10.18
N VAL A 40 12.12 -6.62 -10.15
CA VAL A 40 11.21 -6.01 -9.17
C VAL A 40 11.66 -6.34 -7.75
N LEU A 41 11.94 -7.61 -7.46
CA LEU A 41 12.43 -8.04 -6.14
C LEU A 41 13.78 -7.40 -5.80
N LYS A 42 14.72 -7.37 -6.74
CA LYS A 42 16.04 -6.77 -6.54
C LYS A 42 15.91 -5.28 -6.20
N THR A 43 15.15 -4.51 -6.99
CA THR A 43 14.92 -3.09 -6.74
C THR A 43 14.25 -2.85 -5.38
N ALA A 44 13.27 -3.69 -5.01
CA ALA A 44 12.65 -3.60 -3.69
C ALA A 44 13.65 -3.84 -2.56
N LYS A 45 14.51 -4.87 -2.68
CA LYS A 45 15.53 -5.19 -1.67
C LYS A 45 16.58 -4.11 -1.51
N GLU A 46 17.02 -3.51 -2.62
CA GLU A 46 17.99 -2.40 -2.60
C GLU A 46 17.48 -1.17 -1.84
N LEU A 47 16.16 -0.93 -1.86
CA LEU A 47 15.55 0.23 -1.20
C LEU A 47 15.03 -0.06 0.20
N VAL A 48 14.41 -1.22 0.41
CA VAL A 48 13.69 -1.56 1.64
C VAL A 48 14.51 -2.45 2.57
N GLY A 49 15.37 -3.31 2.02
CA GLY A 49 16.19 -4.26 2.76
C GLY A 49 16.03 -5.71 2.28
N GLU A 50 16.96 -6.58 2.69
CA GLU A 50 17.01 -7.99 2.24
C GLU A 50 15.84 -8.87 2.72
N ASN A 51 15.11 -8.42 3.75
CA ASN A 51 13.99 -9.13 4.38
C ASN A 51 12.63 -8.93 3.67
N VAL A 52 12.62 -8.33 2.47
CA VAL A 52 11.42 -8.27 1.62
C VAL A 52 10.88 -9.69 1.37
N SER A 53 9.65 -9.90 1.81
CA SER A 53 8.94 -11.19 1.78
C SER A 53 7.93 -11.29 0.65
N PHE A 54 7.53 -10.15 0.08
CA PHE A 54 6.57 -10.06 -1.02
C PHE A 54 6.94 -8.90 -1.93
N THR A 55 6.76 -9.06 -3.24
CA THR A 55 6.76 -7.92 -4.17
C THR A 55 5.69 -8.08 -5.25
N SER A 56 5.20 -6.96 -5.77
CA SER A 56 4.35 -6.92 -6.95
C SER A 56 4.54 -5.62 -7.72
N ALA A 57 4.60 -5.71 -9.05
CA ALA A 57 4.49 -4.55 -9.93
C ALA A 57 3.03 -4.33 -10.39
N GLY A 58 2.64 -3.08 -10.55
CA GLY A 58 1.25 -2.74 -10.87
C GLY A 58 0.94 -1.26 -10.90
N TYR A 59 -0.31 -0.95 -11.18
CA TYR A 59 -0.87 0.39 -11.30
C TYR A 59 -1.46 0.84 -9.96
N PHE A 60 -0.60 1.05 -8.97
CA PHE A 60 -1.02 1.33 -7.59
C PHE A 60 -1.25 2.82 -7.29
N GLU A 61 -0.76 3.70 -8.16
CA GLU A 61 -0.83 5.16 -7.98
C GLU A 61 -1.72 5.84 -9.03
N SER A 62 -1.69 5.31 -10.25
CA SER A 62 -2.50 5.74 -11.38
C SER A 62 -2.65 4.58 -12.37
N ASP A 63 -3.57 4.71 -13.30
CA ASP A 63 -3.78 3.77 -14.42
C ASP A 63 -2.70 3.82 -15.50
N SER A 64 -1.83 4.84 -15.48
CA SER A 64 -0.83 5.11 -16.51
C SER A 64 0.60 4.75 -16.09
N LEU A 65 0.90 4.82 -14.80
CA LEU A 65 2.24 4.63 -14.27
C LEU A 65 2.31 3.37 -13.39
N LYS A 66 3.19 2.43 -13.76
CA LYS A 66 3.51 1.27 -12.93
C LYS A 66 4.44 1.68 -11.78
N SER A 67 4.21 1.05 -10.63
CA SER A 67 5.02 1.14 -9.43
C SER A 67 5.19 -0.26 -8.82
N ILE A 68 6.06 -0.35 -7.82
CA ILE A 68 6.36 -1.59 -7.11
C ILE A 68 5.79 -1.49 -5.71
N VAL A 69 5.17 -2.57 -5.24
CA VAL A 69 4.84 -2.76 -3.83
C VAL A 69 5.75 -3.81 -3.26
N ALA A 70 6.35 -3.53 -2.10
CA ALA A 70 7.12 -4.50 -1.34
C ALA A 70 6.49 -4.73 0.03
N GLY A 71 6.45 -5.99 0.47
CA GLY A 71 5.97 -6.39 1.78
C GLY A 71 7.12 -6.92 2.64
N VAL A 72 7.18 -6.48 3.90
CA VAL A 72 8.23 -6.86 4.86
C VAL A 72 7.60 -7.32 6.16
N GLU A 73 8.08 -8.43 6.70
CA GLU A 73 7.80 -8.82 8.08
C GLU A 73 8.76 -8.11 9.03
N VAL A 74 8.21 -7.47 10.06
CA VAL A 74 8.96 -6.84 11.13
C VAL A 74 8.86 -7.77 12.33
N SER A 75 10.01 -8.13 12.91
CA SER A 75 10.12 -9.03 14.06
C SER A 75 11.14 -8.50 15.06
N GLU A 76 10.89 -7.32 15.60
CA GLU A 76 11.69 -6.72 16.67
C GLU A 76 11.07 -7.02 18.04
N LYS A 77 11.83 -6.87 19.13
CA LYS A 77 11.43 -7.36 20.47
C LYS A 77 10.04 -6.93 20.94
N ASN A 78 9.57 -5.76 20.53
CA ASN A 78 8.25 -5.21 20.91
C ASN A 78 7.34 -4.95 19.70
N ASP A 79 7.85 -5.09 18.47
CA ASP A 79 7.14 -4.76 17.25
C ASP A 79 7.13 -5.99 16.35
N TRP A 80 5.96 -6.60 16.22
CA TRP A 80 5.77 -7.73 15.32
C TRP A 80 4.55 -7.53 14.44
N GLY A 81 4.74 -7.72 13.14
CA GLY A 81 3.70 -7.49 12.14
C GLY A 81 4.28 -7.37 10.75
N ILE A 82 3.51 -6.76 9.85
CA ILE A 82 3.88 -6.56 8.46
C ILE A 82 3.79 -5.09 8.06
N LYS A 83 4.63 -4.69 7.11
CA LYS A 83 4.58 -3.37 6.47
C LYS A 83 4.58 -3.53 4.96
N PHE A 84 3.90 -2.60 4.29
CA PHE A 84 3.94 -2.48 2.83
C PHE A 84 4.53 -1.14 2.42
N TYR A 85 5.35 -1.17 1.39
CA TYR A 85 6.08 -0.04 0.84
C TYR A 85 5.65 0.19 -0.61
N LEU A 86 5.33 1.43 -0.95
CA LEU A 86 5.15 1.86 -2.34
C LEU A 86 6.47 2.44 -2.85
N ILE A 87 6.97 1.87 -3.92
CA ILE A 87 8.20 2.26 -4.60
C ILE A 87 7.84 2.78 -5.99
N SER A 88 8.18 4.04 -6.24
CA SER A 88 7.77 4.79 -7.44
C SER A 88 8.99 5.27 -8.20
N TRP A 89 8.89 5.31 -9.53
CA TRP A 89 9.90 5.94 -10.37
C TRP A 89 9.71 7.46 -10.36
N MET A 90 10.67 8.18 -9.79
CA MET A 90 10.63 9.62 -9.62
C MET A 90 12.01 10.21 -9.88
N GLU A 91 12.07 11.25 -10.72
CA GLU A 91 13.31 12.00 -10.96
C GLU A 91 14.49 11.17 -11.52
N GLY A 92 14.19 10.08 -12.25
CA GLY A 92 15.20 9.20 -12.85
C GLY A 92 15.67 8.05 -11.96
N GLU A 93 15.05 7.85 -10.80
CA GLU A 93 15.39 6.75 -9.88
C GLU A 93 14.16 6.20 -9.14
N PHE A 94 14.28 5.01 -8.56
CA PHE A 94 13.25 4.46 -7.69
C PHE A 94 13.37 5.01 -6.28
N LYS A 95 12.25 5.48 -5.72
CA LYS A 95 12.16 5.99 -4.35
C LYS A 95 10.99 5.37 -3.61
N ILE A 96 11.16 5.17 -2.30
CA ILE A 96 10.03 4.83 -1.43
C ILE A 96 9.17 6.09 -1.29
N LYS A 97 7.94 6.02 -1.80
CA LYS A 97 6.98 7.13 -1.75
C LYS A 97 6.08 7.06 -0.52
N TYR A 98 5.77 5.84 -0.08
CA TYR A 98 4.91 5.60 1.07
C TYR A 98 5.26 4.28 1.75
N GLN A 99 5.00 4.22 3.06
CA GLN A 99 5.00 2.99 3.85
C GLN A 99 3.75 2.97 4.73
N THR A 100 3.16 1.80 4.93
CA THR A 100 2.08 1.63 5.90
C THR A 100 2.60 1.75 7.33
N GLU A 101 1.70 1.97 8.27
CA GLU A 101 1.95 1.64 9.67
C GLU A 101 2.21 0.13 9.84
N LEU A 102 2.63 -0.28 11.04
CA LEU A 102 2.79 -1.70 11.36
C LEU A 102 1.39 -2.34 11.43
N LEU A 103 1.15 -3.33 10.58
CA LEU A 103 -0.13 -4.04 10.49
C LEU A 103 -0.01 -5.40 11.17
N ASN A 104 -1.11 -5.88 11.78
CA ASN A 104 -1.16 -7.22 12.34
C ASN A 104 -1.10 -8.27 11.22
N GLY A 105 -0.12 -9.15 11.29
CA GLY A 105 0.01 -10.23 10.33
C GLY A 105 1.40 -10.87 10.34
N SER A 106 1.52 -11.90 9.53
CA SER A 106 2.78 -12.55 9.15
C SER A 106 2.74 -12.93 7.67
N PHE A 107 3.88 -12.91 7.00
CA PHE A 107 4.00 -13.45 5.63
C PHE A 107 4.06 -14.99 5.62
N VAL A 108 4.16 -15.65 6.77
CA VAL A 108 4.12 -17.11 6.88
C VAL A 108 2.72 -17.64 6.57
N GLN A 109 2.61 -18.50 5.55
CA GLN A 109 1.36 -19.15 5.13
C GLN A 109 0.19 -18.19 4.82
N CYS A 110 0.48 -16.93 4.52
CA CYS A 110 -0.53 -15.92 4.21
C CYS A 110 -1.09 -16.05 2.77
N LEU A 111 -2.02 -15.16 2.45
CA LEU A 111 -2.41 -14.80 1.09
C LEU A 111 -2.07 -13.33 0.88
N VAL A 112 -1.29 -13.01 -0.15
CA VAL A 112 -1.11 -11.63 -0.60
C VAL A 112 -1.36 -11.59 -2.10
N ASN A 113 -2.38 -10.85 -2.50
CA ASN A 113 -2.79 -10.73 -3.90
C ASN A 113 -2.92 -9.27 -4.30
N LYS A 114 -2.59 -9.01 -5.56
CA LYS A 114 -3.02 -7.79 -6.23
C LYS A 114 -4.48 -7.92 -6.63
N ILE A 115 -5.30 -6.92 -6.31
CA ILE A 115 -6.73 -6.90 -6.64
C ILE A 115 -7.10 -5.57 -7.31
N LYS A 116 -8.16 -5.57 -8.11
CA LYS A 116 -8.74 -4.35 -8.70
C LYS A 116 -10.26 -4.41 -8.58
N PHE A 117 -10.82 -3.40 -7.93
CA PHE A 117 -12.25 -3.18 -7.85
C PHE A 117 -12.73 -2.40 -9.07
N SER A 118 -13.98 -2.59 -9.51
CA SER A 118 -14.51 -1.88 -10.69
C SER A 118 -14.55 -0.37 -10.49
N ASP A 119 -14.76 0.06 -9.24
CA ASP A 119 -14.96 1.47 -8.88
C ASP A 119 -13.63 2.17 -8.52
N PHE A 120 -12.51 1.45 -8.68
CA PHE A 120 -11.16 1.93 -8.40
C PHE A 120 -10.36 1.99 -9.71
N ASP A 121 -9.75 3.15 -9.97
CA ASP A 121 -8.89 3.33 -11.14
C ASP A 121 -7.49 2.71 -10.96
N THR A 122 -7.11 2.43 -9.72
CA THR A 122 -5.84 1.76 -9.36
C THR A 122 -6.05 0.33 -8.86
N GLU A 123 -4.97 -0.44 -8.97
CA GLU A 123 -4.82 -1.73 -8.30
C GLU A 123 -4.55 -1.50 -6.80
N LEU A 124 -4.94 -2.48 -5.98
CA LEU A 124 -4.77 -2.50 -4.53
C LEU A 124 -4.05 -3.79 -4.12
N ILE A 125 -3.55 -3.84 -2.89
CA ILE A 125 -3.04 -5.08 -2.30
C ILE A 125 -4.04 -5.60 -1.29
N TYR A 126 -4.40 -6.87 -1.42
CA TYR A 126 -5.14 -7.63 -0.43
C TYR A 126 -4.22 -8.59 0.30
N TYR A 127 -4.18 -8.47 1.62
CA TYR A 127 -3.51 -9.37 2.53
C TYR A 127 -4.54 -10.13 3.39
N ASN A 128 -4.28 -11.41 3.63
CA ASN A 128 -5.01 -12.23 4.59
C ASN A 128 -4.04 -13.21 5.28
N SER A 129 -4.01 -13.19 6.62
CA SER A 129 -3.11 -14.05 7.41
C SER A 129 -3.44 -15.54 7.36
N LYS A 130 -4.58 -15.89 6.74
CA LYS A 130 -5.20 -17.22 6.78
C LYS A 130 -5.21 -17.74 8.22
N ASN A 131 -4.87 -19.01 8.36
CA ASN A 131 -4.95 -19.76 9.59
C ASN A 131 -3.70 -19.63 10.48
N TYR A 132 -2.79 -18.69 10.17
CA TYR A 132 -1.51 -18.59 10.87
C TYR A 132 -1.68 -18.47 12.40
N PHE A 133 -2.73 -17.77 12.86
CA PHE A 133 -3.00 -17.57 14.28
C PHE A 133 -3.97 -18.60 14.89
N LEU A 134 -4.38 -19.66 14.17
CA LEU A 134 -5.32 -20.66 14.69
C LEU A 134 -4.74 -21.57 15.79
N GLY A 135 -3.44 -21.49 16.10
CA GLY A 135 -2.78 -22.27 17.15
C GLY A 135 -2.93 -21.71 18.57
N ASN A 136 -3.38 -20.47 18.73
CA ASN A 136 -3.35 -19.74 20.00
C ASN A 136 -4.70 -19.70 20.73
N ALA A 137 -5.38 -20.82 20.95
CA ALA A 137 -6.65 -20.95 21.71
C ALA A 137 -7.87 -20.11 21.24
N SER A 138 -7.68 -19.02 20.51
CA SER A 138 -8.64 -18.25 19.70
C SER A 138 -8.16 -18.27 18.26
N GLY A 139 -9.07 -18.53 17.33
CA GLY A 139 -8.71 -18.58 15.92
C GLY A 139 -8.82 -17.21 15.28
N ASP A 140 -7.72 -16.48 15.16
CA ASP A 140 -7.74 -15.12 14.61
C ASP A 140 -7.29 -15.07 13.13
N ILE A 141 -7.98 -14.27 12.31
CA ILE A 141 -7.57 -13.99 10.93
C ILE A 141 -7.57 -12.47 10.72
N TYR A 142 -6.39 -11.92 10.41
CA TYR A 142 -6.22 -10.52 10.04
C TYR A 142 -6.24 -10.38 8.53
N SER A 143 -6.96 -9.38 8.03
CA SER A 143 -7.05 -9.08 6.60
C SER A 143 -6.98 -7.58 6.35
N HIS A 144 -6.27 -7.20 5.30
CA HIS A 144 -6.03 -5.80 4.95
C HIS A 144 -6.24 -5.59 3.46
N VAL A 145 -6.95 -4.53 3.09
CA VAL A 145 -6.96 -3.97 1.73
C VAL A 145 -6.19 -2.65 1.79
N ILE A 146 -5.15 -2.54 0.99
CA ILE A 146 -4.19 -1.43 1.02
C ILE A 146 -4.36 -0.62 -0.25
N ASP A 147 -4.84 0.61 -0.08
CA ASP A 147 -4.98 1.62 -1.13
C ASP A 147 -3.82 2.60 -1.07
N LEU A 148 -2.83 2.35 -1.92
CA LEU A 148 -1.59 3.12 -1.97
C LEU A 148 -1.76 4.46 -2.69
N LYS A 149 -2.83 4.64 -3.46
CA LYS A 149 -3.17 5.94 -4.05
C LYS A 149 -3.78 6.86 -3.00
N LYS A 150 -4.72 6.35 -2.20
CA LYS A 150 -5.35 7.11 -1.10
C LYS A 150 -4.54 7.10 0.19
N LEU A 151 -3.45 6.31 0.26
CA LEU A 151 -2.63 6.10 1.45
C LEU A 151 -3.46 5.57 2.64
N LYS A 152 -4.42 4.68 2.36
CA LYS A 152 -5.37 4.14 3.33
C LYS A 152 -5.23 2.63 3.44
N VAL A 153 -5.35 2.12 4.66
CA VAL A 153 -5.48 0.69 4.96
C VAL A 153 -6.85 0.43 5.54
N TYR A 154 -7.58 -0.50 4.94
CA TYR A 154 -8.86 -0.99 5.42
C TYR A 154 -8.64 -2.37 6.02
N SER A 155 -9.07 -2.58 7.26
CA SER A 155 -8.75 -3.78 8.00
C SER A 155 -10.00 -4.53 8.43
N ALA A 156 -9.91 -5.84 8.39
CA ALA A 156 -10.91 -6.75 8.92
C ALA A 156 -10.22 -7.79 9.81
N HIS A 157 -10.84 -8.10 10.95
CA HIS A 157 -10.35 -9.08 11.90
C HIS A 157 -11.46 -10.07 12.21
N LEU A 158 -11.24 -11.33 11.82
CA LEU A 158 -12.11 -12.44 12.18
C LEU A 158 -11.60 -13.08 13.46
N SER A 159 -12.48 -13.25 14.45
CA SER A 159 -12.19 -14.05 15.64
C SER A 159 -13.12 -15.25 15.72
N VAL A 160 -12.53 -16.44 15.82
CA VAL A 160 -13.24 -17.69 16.12
C VAL A 160 -13.37 -17.82 17.64
N ILE A 161 -14.58 -17.60 18.13
CA ILE A 161 -14.98 -17.75 19.52
C ILE A 161 -15.26 -19.24 19.81
N SER A 162 -15.11 -19.64 21.06
CA SER A 162 -15.56 -20.97 21.54
C SER A 162 -16.99 -21.28 21.07
N GLU A 163 -17.28 -22.57 20.85
CA GLU A 163 -18.56 -23.08 20.30
C GLU A 163 -18.81 -22.79 18.80
N GLY A 164 -17.76 -22.47 18.03
CA GLY A 164 -17.89 -22.30 16.57
C GLY A 164 -18.58 -21.01 16.14
N ARG A 165 -18.73 -20.05 17.06
CA ARG A 165 -19.21 -18.70 16.75
C ARG A 165 -18.06 -17.88 16.20
N VAL A 166 -18.29 -17.17 15.10
CA VAL A 166 -17.31 -16.30 14.48
C VAL A 166 -17.81 -14.85 14.47
N SER A 167 -16.93 -13.93 14.86
CA SER A 167 -17.16 -12.49 14.76
C SER A 167 -16.23 -11.87 13.73
N LEU A 168 -16.73 -10.93 12.94
CA LEU A 168 -15.93 -10.08 12.06
C LEU A 168 -16.02 -8.64 12.52
N ASP A 169 -14.88 -8.10 12.91
CA ASP A 169 -14.66 -6.69 13.19
C ASP A 169 -14.10 -6.00 11.95
N LEU A 170 -14.67 -4.84 11.60
CA LEU A 170 -14.24 -4.01 10.48
C LEU A 170 -13.69 -2.69 11.01
N SER A 171 -12.62 -2.17 10.39
CA SER A 171 -12.08 -0.87 10.75
C SER A 171 -13.08 0.26 10.43
N GLN A 172 -13.13 1.27 11.31
CA GLN A 172 -14.11 2.37 11.23
C GLN A 172 -13.96 3.25 9.98
N ASN A 173 -12.78 3.23 9.36
CA ASN A 173 -12.49 4.00 8.14
C ASN A 173 -12.99 3.33 6.86
N ILE A 174 -13.73 2.22 6.93
CA ILE A 174 -14.38 1.58 5.78
C ILE A 174 -15.70 2.30 5.49
N ASP A 175 -15.61 3.34 4.68
CA ASP A 175 -16.72 4.12 4.14
C ASP A 175 -17.23 3.56 2.79
N ASP A 176 -16.34 2.94 2.02
CA ASP A 176 -16.64 2.38 0.71
C ASP A 176 -17.46 1.07 0.80
N PRO A 177 -18.69 1.01 0.24
CA PRO A 177 -19.52 -0.19 0.28
C PRO A 177 -18.91 -1.40 -0.44
N MET A 178 -18.09 -1.19 -1.47
CA MET A 178 -17.45 -2.28 -2.21
C MET A 178 -16.39 -2.96 -1.35
N ILE A 179 -15.57 -2.20 -0.63
CA ILE A 179 -14.58 -2.74 0.32
C ILE A 179 -15.28 -3.46 1.47
N LYS A 180 -16.34 -2.87 2.04
CA LYS A 180 -17.14 -3.49 3.09
C LYS A 180 -17.71 -4.84 2.62
N ASN A 181 -18.33 -4.85 1.44
CA ASN A 181 -18.94 -6.05 0.86
C ASN A 181 -17.89 -7.10 0.51
N PHE A 182 -16.71 -6.69 0.05
CA PHE A 182 -15.60 -7.60 -0.24
C PHE A 182 -15.19 -8.39 1.01
N PHE A 183 -14.91 -7.72 2.14
CA PHE A 183 -14.55 -8.41 3.38
C PHE A 183 -15.67 -9.35 3.85
N ILE A 184 -16.90 -8.85 3.93
CA ILE A 184 -18.05 -9.64 4.41
C ILE A 184 -18.27 -10.87 3.54
N SER A 185 -18.25 -10.71 2.22
CA SER A 185 -18.50 -11.81 1.28
C SER A 185 -17.36 -12.82 1.27
N TYR A 186 -16.11 -12.36 1.37
CA TYR A 186 -14.95 -13.23 1.46
C TYR A 186 -15.03 -14.15 2.68
N PHE A 187 -15.29 -13.59 3.87
CA PHE A 187 -15.38 -14.40 5.09
C PHE A 187 -16.66 -15.24 5.16
N ARG A 188 -17.81 -14.75 4.68
CA ARG A 188 -19.07 -15.53 4.68
C ARG A 188 -19.00 -16.79 3.83
N ARG A 189 -18.18 -16.82 2.78
CA ARG A 189 -17.97 -18.02 1.97
C ARG A 189 -17.46 -19.19 2.82
N ASP A 190 -16.50 -18.90 3.70
CA ASP A 190 -15.84 -19.92 4.51
C ASP A 190 -16.50 -20.05 5.90
N TYR A 191 -17.21 -19.01 6.35
CA TYR A 191 -17.93 -18.96 7.62
C TYR A 191 -19.38 -18.44 7.45
N PRO A 192 -20.34 -19.28 7.03
CA PRO A 192 -21.71 -18.84 6.74
C PRO A 192 -22.47 -18.24 7.93
N ASN A 193 -22.14 -18.66 9.16
CA ASN A 193 -22.79 -18.20 10.41
C ASN A 193 -22.13 -16.95 11.02
N LEU A 194 -21.41 -16.19 10.22
CA LEU A 194 -20.66 -15.00 10.65
C LEU A 194 -21.56 -13.92 11.27
N ARG A 195 -21.18 -13.44 12.46
CA ARG A 195 -21.75 -12.25 13.08
C ARG A 195 -20.86 -11.04 12.81
N LEU A 196 -21.47 -9.93 12.38
CA LEU A 196 -20.77 -8.66 12.25
C LEU A 196 -20.77 -7.97 13.60
N VAL A 197 -19.61 -7.50 14.03
CA VAL A 197 -19.47 -6.67 15.23
C VAL A 197 -19.32 -5.23 14.77
N GLU A 198 -20.37 -4.43 14.99
CA GLU A 198 -20.28 -2.98 14.84
C GLU A 198 -19.81 -2.43 16.18
N LYS A 199 -18.62 -1.82 16.23
CA LYS A 199 -18.18 -1.09 17.43
C LYS A 199 -19.17 0.04 17.69
N ALA A 200 -19.83 0.00 18.84
CA ALA A 200 -20.68 1.09 19.31
C ALA A 200 -19.84 2.37 19.48
N ILE A 201 -20.45 3.49 19.11
CA ILE A 201 -19.90 4.86 19.18
C ILE A 201 -19.52 5.22 20.61
#